data_AF-A0A6B2SHQ3-F1
#
_entry.id   AF-A0A6B2SHQ3-F1
#
_cell.length_a   1.000
_cell.length_b   1.000
_cell.length_c   1.000
_cell.angle_alpha   90.00
_cell.angle_beta   90.00
_cell.angle_gamma   90.00
#
_symmetry.space_group_name_H-M   'P 1'
#
loop_
_entity.id
_entity.type
_entity.pdbx_description
1 polymer ?
#
loop_
_entity_poly.entity_id
_entity_poly.type
_entity_poly.pdbx_seq_one_letter_code
_entity_poly.pdbx_strand_id
1 'polypeptide(L)'
;MRPIRPLFAVRSRRSTRSRTSSVAAVALGAALVLTATACGPSEDNAAGDSSSAQPGDSNGDDKIQIPDAWKDKLKENGIDLDEWKNGAWKNWNKDDWLREAGDFVNPIIEDLWDPDRMRDADKNPDRGVDENDISGDQGVTDPTPKPVEAAAVKAPYHDQVAESGKLFFDGPEGSMVCSATVVKDPAHPGKSNMVWTAGHCVHAGAKGGWYRNMVFVPSYNNSGKSVAELQNAPKEEVAPYGVWWGDWAQTSDQWIEQGGPTGGAGAPYDFAVIHVKPEKGSEGKSLEETVGSALPVDFNAPAVPQIDTMTATGYPAAPPFDGQKMFQCADKPGRLSLTKPDPTMYRVGCTMTGGSSGGGWVTKGQDGKPALVSNTSIGPVTAGWLAGPRLGKEAKGIYSAVSKKFADK
;
A
#
# COMPACT_ATOMS: atom_id res chain seq x y z
N MET A 1 -11.78 -33.11 60.12
CA MET A 1 -13.17 -32.80 60.53
C MET A 1 -14.12 -33.34 59.46
N ARG A 2 -15.32 -33.72 59.89
CA ARG A 2 -16.26 -34.66 59.26
C ARG A 2 -16.83 -34.22 57.88
N PRO A 3 -17.40 -35.18 57.13
CA PRO A 3 -17.52 -35.21 55.66
C PRO A 3 -18.95 -34.92 55.16
N ILE A 4 -19.27 -35.25 53.88
CA ILE A 4 -20.54 -35.82 53.34
C ILE A 4 -20.94 -35.21 51.97
N ARG A 5 -20.73 -35.99 50.89
CA ARG A 5 -21.56 -36.09 49.64
C ARG A 5 -22.99 -36.56 50.02
N PRO A 6 -24.09 -36.57 49.19
CA PRO A 6 -24.16 -36.53 47.72
C PRO A 6 -25.46 -35.92 47.05
N LEU A 7 -25.43 -35.86 45.70
CA LEU A 7 -26.40 -36.30 44.65
C LEU A 7 -27.91 -35.95 44.60
N PHE A 8 -28.36 -35.96 43.33
CA PHE A 8 -29.69 -36.21 42.72
C PHE A 8 -30.39 -34.95 42.16
N ALA A 9 -30.47 -34.80 40.81
CA ALA A 9 -31.43 -35.41 39.86
C ALA A 9 -32.80 -34.69 39.89
N VAL A 10 -33.60 -34.46 38.84
CA VAL A 10 -33.65 -34.84 37.41
C VAL A 10 -34.85 -34.08 36.81
N ARG A 11 -34.79 -33.74 35.49
CA ARG A 11 -35.90 -33.52 34.51
C ARG A 11 -37.06 -32.54 34.82
N SER A 12 -37.38 -31.69 33.83
CA SER A 12 -38.53 -31.92 32.89
C SER A 12 -39.22 -30.63 32.39
N ARG A 13 -39.06 -30.37 31.08
CA ARG A 13 -40.05 -29.97 30.06
C ARG A 13 -41.02 -28.77 30.23
N ARG A 14 -41.09 -28.06 29.08
CA ARG A 14 -42.25 -27.42 28.40
C ARG A 14 -42.78 -26.12 29.04
N SER A 15 -43.28 -25.13 28.33
CA SER A 15 -43.36 -24.74 26.91
C SER A 15 -43.93 -23.30 26.90
N THR A 16 -43.73 -22.53 25.82
CA THR A 16 -44.62 -21.46 25.29
C THR A 16 -45.09 -20.34 26.26
N ARG A 17 -44.97 -19.04 25.99
CA ARG A 17 -45.52 -18.32 24.84
C ARG A 17 -45.13 -16.83 24.95
N SER A 18 -44.86 -16.20 23.80
CA SER A 18 -45.20 -14.82 23.39
C SER A 18 -45.70 -13.82 24.46
N ARG A 19 -45.09 -12.62 24.49
CA ARG A 19 -45.83 -11.35 24.32
C ARG A 19 -44.93 -10.17 23.93
N THR A 20 -45.37 -9.51 22.88
CA THR A 20 -44.98 -8.21 22.30
C THR A 20 -45.36 -7.02 23.18
N SER A 21 -44.64 -5.89 23.02
CA SER A 21 -45.14 -4.47 22.98
C SER A 21 -43.92 -3.53 22.76
N SER A 22 -43.80 -2.83 21.62
CA SER A 22 -44.29 -1.46 21.30
C SER A 22 -43.39 -0.35 21.89
N VAL A 23 -42.50 0.26 21.10
CA VAL A 23 -42.64 1.52 20.30
C VAL A 23 -42.80 2.79 21.15
N ALA A 24 -41.83 3.71 21.01
CA ALA A 24 -42.03 5.15 21.16
C ALA A 24 -41.08 5.89 20.21
N ALA A 25 -41.64 6.42 19.13
CA ALA A 25 -41.02 7.41 18.24
C ALA A 25 -41.46 8.80 18.70
N VAL A 26 -40.55 9.77 18.72
CA VAL A 26 -40.87 11.19 18.91
C VAL A 26 -40.40 11.94 17.67
N ALA A 27 -41.38 12.49 16.95
CA ALA A 27 -41.22 13.41 15.84
C ALA A 27 -41.72 14.80 16.28
N LEU A 28 -40.90 15.82 16.07
CA LEU A 28 -41.21 17.25 16.10
C LEU A 28 -40.41 17.81 14.91
N GLY A 29 -40.92 18.54 13.93
CA GLY A 29 -42.08 19.41 13.83
C GLY A 29 -41.59 20.61 13.02
N ALA A 30 -41.88 20.63 11.71
CA ALA A 30 -41.39 21.65 10.77
C ALA A 30 -42.09 23.00 10.97
N ALA A 31 -41.36 24.10 10.78
CA ALA A 31 -41.92 25.42 10.54
C ALA A 31 -41.17 26.09 9.38
N LEU A 32 -41.85 26.21 8.25
CA LEU A 32 -41.49 27.03 7.10
C LEU A 32 -41.91 28.48 7.37
N VAL A 33 -41.03 29.44 7.13
CA VAL A 33 -41.40 30.84 6.91
C VAL A 33 -40.88 31.26 5.55
N LEU A 34 -41.81 31.53 4.64
CA LEU A 34 -41.62 32.21 3.37
C LEU A 34 -41.77 33.72 3.60
N THR A 35 -40.81 34.51 3.13
CA THR A 35 -41.05 35.91 2.77
C THR A 35 -40.43 36.19 1.41
N ALA A 36 -41.25 36.72 0.51
CA ALA A 36 -40.90 37.17 -0.82
C ALA A 36 -41.21 38.67 -0.92
N THR A 37 -40.25 39.46 -1.42
CA THR A 37 -40.38 40.79 -2.07
C THR A 37 -38.99 41.11 -2.64
N ALA A 38 -38.74 41.76 -3.77
CA ALA A 38 -39.44 42.19 -4.97
C ALA A 38 -38.32 42.74 -5.92
N CYS A 39 -38.68 43.06 -7.17
CA CYS A 39 -37.87 43.50 -8.30
C CYS A 39 -36.84 44.66 -8.09
N GLY A 40 -35.86 44.77 -9.01
CA GLY A 40 -34.81 45.83 -9.16
C GLY A 40 -35.31 47.24 -9.53
N PRO A 41 -34.53 48.17 -10.17
CA PRO A 41 -33.43 47.95 -11.12
C PRO A 41 -32.20 48.93 -11.07
N SER A 42 -31.22 48.66 -11.97
CA SER A 42 -30.30 49.55 -12.74
C SER A 42 -29.40 50.65 -12.12
N GLU A 43 -28.10 50.55 -12.47
CA GLU A 43 -27.12 51.56 -12.96
C GLU A 43 -26.91 52.88 -12.18
N ASP A 44 -25.68 53.19 -11.72
CA ASP A 44 -24.71 54.02 -12.48
C ASP A 44 -23.39 54.32 -11.72
N ASN A 45 -22.40 54.68 -12.51
CA ASN A 45 -20.97 54.96 -12.25
C ASN A 45 -20.64 56.04 -11.20
N ALA A 46 -19.48 55.92 -10.52
CA ALA A 46 -18.43 56.98 -10.49
C ALA A 46 -17.23 56.60 -9.60
N ALA A 47 -16.06 57.00 -10.11
CA ALA A 47 -14.70 56.75 -9.63
C ALA A 47 -14.24 57.59 -8.41
N GLY A 48 -13.10 57.22 -7.85
CA GLY A 48 -12.32 58.00 -6.88
C GLY A 48 -11.38 57.10 -6.06
N ASP A 49 -10.28 56.58 -6.61
CA ASP A 49 -8.94 57.18 -6.78
C ASP A 49 -7.94 56.75 -5.69
N SER A 50 -6.90 56.05 -6.16
CA SER A 50 -5.50 55.96 -5.69
C SER A 50 -5.16 55.73 -4.21
N SER A 51 -4.35 54.68 -3.96
CA SER A 51 -2.98 54.86 -3.45
C SER A 51 -2.14 53.57 -3.44
N SER A 52 -0.92 53.73 -3.96
CA SER A 52 0.34 53.03 -3.65
C SER A 52 0.50 51.54 -3.95
N ALA A 53 1.16 51.27 -5.08
CA ALA A 53 2.01 50.11 -5.29
C ALA A 53 3.32 50.25 -4.51
N GLN A 54 3.73 49.18 -3.82
CA GLN A 54 5.12 48.88 -3.47
C GLN A 54 5.37 47.38 -3.67
N PRO A 55 6.62 46.97 -3.94
CA PRO A 55 6.95 45.69 -4.57
C PRO A 55 6.80 44.54 -3.56
N GLY A 56 5.92 43.59 -3.89
CA GLY A 56 5.72 42.37 -3.12
C GLY A 56 6.80 41.35 -3.43
N ASP A 57 7.49 40.95 -2.37
CA ASP A 57 8.51 39.92 -2.29
C ASP A 57 8.21 38.67 -3.12
N SER A 58 9.27 38.19 -3.76
CA SER A 58 9.38 36.86 -4.32
C SER A 58 9.49 35.85 -3.17
N ASN A 59 8.37 35.43 -2.60
CA ASN A 59 8.30 34.22 -1.79
C ASN A 59 7.55 33.15 -2.59
N GLY A 60 8.29 32.13 -3.01
CA GLY A 60 7.72 30.90 -3.53
C GLY A 60 6.83 30.28 -2.46
N ASP A 61 5.54 30.21 -2.76
CA ASP A 61 4.54 29.54 -1.95
C ASP A 61 4.78 28.02 -2.03
N ASP A 62 5.52 27.45 -1.08
CA ASP A 62 5.50 26.02 -0.72
C ASP A 62 4.11 25.69 -0.12
N LYS A 63 3.07 25.76 -0.95
CA LYS A 63 1.67 25.64 -0.55
C LYS A 63 1.31 24.18 -0.28
N ILE A 64 1.38 23.81 0.99
CA ILE A 64 1.00 22.48 1.45
C ILE A 64 -0.46 22.15 1.11
N GLN A 65 -0.66 21.13 0.29
CA GLN A 65 -1.95 20.47 0.12
C GLN A 65 -2.16 19.44 1.25
N ILE A 66 -2.49 19.91 2.46
CA ILE A 66 -2.93 19.06 3.58
C ILE A 66 -4.47 18.97 3.58
N PRO A 67 -5.06 17.77 3.40
CA PRO A 67 -6.46 17.56 3.71
C PRO A 67 -6.71 17.79 5.21
N ASP A 68 -7.76 18.51 5.60
CA ASP A 68 -7.99 18.89 7.01
C ASP A 68 -7.99 17.70 7.99
N ALA A 69 -8.40 16.50 7.52
CA ALA A 69 -8.37 15.25 8.27
C ALA A 69 -6.98 14.83 8.78
N TRP A 70 -5.92 15.43 8.26
CA TRP A 70 -4.54 15.17 8.66
C TRP A 70 -4.08 16.10 9.77
N LYS A 71 -4.53 17.36 9.76
CA LYS A 71 -4.10 18.37 10.75
C LYS A 71 -4.48 17.94 12.16
N ASP A 72 -5.67 17.34 12.31
CA ASP A 72 -6.14 16.86 13.61
C ASP A 72 -5.36 15.62 14.05
N LYS A 73 -5.16 14.63 13.17
CA LYS A 73 -4.33 13.45 13.48
C LYS A 73 -2.88 13.79 13.80
N LEU A 74 -2.29 14.70 13.03
CA LEU A 74 -0.92 15.17 13.24
C LEU A 74 -0.80 15.84 14.61
N LYS A 75 -1.75 16.72 14.97
CA LYS A 75 -1.79 17.35 16.30
C LYS A 75 -2.06 16.36 17.43
N GLU A 76 -3.00 15.43 17.25
CA GLU A 76 -3.31 14.36 18.22
C GLU A 76 -2.10 13.47 18.50
N ASN A 77 -1.24 13.26 17.51
CA ASN A 77 -0.01 12.49 17.60
C ASN A 77 1.25 13.36 17.86
N GLY A 78 1.07 14.65 18.17
CA GLY A 78 2.18 15.55 18.52
C GLY A 78 3.14 15.89 17.37
N ILE A 79 2.73 15.68 16.12
CA ILE A 79 3.54 15.95 14.93
C ILE A 79 3.27 17.38 14.43
N ASP A 80 4.27 18.24 14.56
CA ASP A 80 4.29 19.56 13.91
C ASP A 80 4.69 19.41 12.44
N LEU A 81 3.87 19.96 11.54
CA LEU A 81 4.04 19.83 10.09
C LEU A 81 5.23 20.60 9.54
N ASP A 82 5.50 21.77 10.11
CA ASP A 82 6.60 22.62 9.67
C ASP A 82 7.91 22.00 10.16
N GLU A 83 7.96 21.50 11.39
CA GLU A 83 9.10 20.71 11.88
C GLU A 83 9.28 19.41 11.08
N TRP A 84 8.18 18.74 10.72
CA TRP A 84 8.21 17.53 9.90
C TRP A 84 8.88 17.81 8.56
N LYS A 85 8.40 18.81 7.82
CA LYS A 85 9.01 19.24 6.54
C LYS A 85 10.49 19.59 6.67
N ASN A 86 10.85 20.20 7.79
CA ASN A 86 12.23 20.57 8.11
C ASN A 86 13.09 19.40 8.66
N GLY A 87 12.57 18.17 8.61
CA GLY A 87 13.34 16.95 8.84
C GLY A 87 13.04 16.22 10.15
N ALA A 88 12.03 16.61 10.93
CA ALA A 88 11.64 15.87 12.14
C ALA A 88 11.25 14.40 11.83
N TRP A 89 10.83 14.11 10.60
CA TRP A 89 10.58 12.74 10.12
C TRP A 89 11.81 11.83 10.12
N LYS A 90 13.02 12.35 10.32
CA LYS A 90 14.24 11.55 10.48
C LYS A 90 14.39 10.97 11.89
N ASN A 91 13.59 11.42 12.86
CA ASN A 91 13.63 10.92 14.22
C ASN A 91 12.80 9.63 14.36
N TRP A 92 13.47 8.49 14.48
CA TRP A 92 12.85 7.16 14.61
C TRP A 92 12.81 6.67 16.07
N ASN A 93 12.64 7.59 17.03
CA ASN A 93 12.40 7.21 18.43
C ASN A 93 11.21 6.26 18.52
N LYS A 94 11.39 5.11 19.18
CA LYS A 94 10.37 4.06 19.27
C LYS A 94 9.12 4.51 20.01
N ASP A 95 9.26 5.40 20.98
CA ASP A 95 8.13 5.88 21.78
C ASP A 95 7.20 6.80 20.95
N ASP A 96 7.75 7.45 19.92
CA ASP A 96 7.03 8.39 19.03
C ASP A 96 6.72 7.76 17.65
N TRP A 97 7.13 6.50 17.44
CA TRP A 97 6.95 5.83 16.15
C TRP A 97 5.55 5.21 16.05
N LEU A 98 4.65 5.97 15.42
CA LEU A 98 3.28 5.56 15.12
C LEU A 98 3.21 4.15 14.53
N ARG A 99 2.40 3.29 15.17
CA ARG A 99 2.37 1.85 14.91
C ARG A 99 0.96 1.32 14.67
N GLU A 100 -0.05 1.85 15.35
CA GLU A 100 -1.39 1.28 15.26
C GLU A 100 -1.99 1.49 13.87
N ALA A 101 -2.92 0.62 13.47
CA ALA A 101 -3.57 0.65 12.17
C ALA A 101 -4.22 2.01 11.83
N GLY A 102 -4.59 2.77 12.86
CA GLY A 102 -5.20 4.09 12.77
C GLY A 102 -4.23 5.24 12.46
N ASP A 103 -2.93 5.04 12.65
CA ASP A 103 -1.99 6.15 12.90
C ASP A 103 -1.08 6.44 11.71
N PHE A 104 -1.34 5.87 10.53
CA PHE A 104 -0.55 6.17 9.35
C PHE A 104 -0.62 7.66 8.99
N VAL A 105 0.56 8.27 8.85
CA VAL A 105 0.75 9.69 8.54
C VAL A 105 1.91 9.82 7.54
N ASN A 106 1.67 10.50 6.43
CA ASN A 106 2.63 10.69 5.34
C ASN A 106 2.44 12.02 4.56
N PRO A 107 2.75 13.18 5.18
CA PRO A 107 2.44 14.47 4.58
C PRO A 107 3.31 14.69 3.34
N ILE A 108 2.73 15.34 2.32
CA ILE A 108 3.46 15.66 1.09
C ILE A 108 4.57 16.66 1.42
N ILE A 109 5.80 16.31 1.05
CA ILE A 109 6.94 17.22 1.02
C ILE A 109 7.31 17.36 -0.46
N GLU A 110 6.99 18.49 -1.05
CA GLU A 110 7.18 18.70 -2.49
C GLU A 110 8.64 18.51 -2.89
N ASP A 111 8.83 17.80 -4.01
CA ASP A 111 10.15 17.49 -4.59
C ASP A 111 11.12 16.76 -3.65
N LEU A 112 10.62 16.21 -2.54
CA LEU A 112 11.40 15.36 -1.64
C LEU A 112 11.99 14.14 -2.37
N TRP A 113 11.20 13.57 -3.28
CA TRP A 113 11.61 12.51 -4.20
C TRP A 113 11.89 13.10 -5.57
N ASP A 114 13.07 13.71 -5.69
CA ASP A 114 13.66 14.07 -6.98
C ASP A 114 14.33 12.85 -7.65
N PRO A 115 14.72 12.95 -8.94
CA PRO A 115 15.37 11.86 -9.67
C PRO A 115 16.65 11.33 -9.01
N ASP A 116 17.44 12.21 -8.40
CA ASP A 116 18.70 11.85 -7.75
C ASP A 116 18.46 10.99 -6.52
N ARG A 117 17.52 11.41 -5.67
CA ARG A 117 17.14 10.65 -4.49
C ARG A 117 16.51 9.32 -4.84
N MET A 118 15.63 9.27 -5.86
CA MET A 118 15.04 8.01 -6.31
C MET A 118 16.10 7.01 -6.75
N ARG A 119 17.08 7.45 -7.56
CA ARG A 119 18.19 6.59 -8.01
C ARG A 119 19.03 6.08 -6.85
N ASP A 120 19.23 6.92 -5.84
CA ASP A 120 20.11 6.60 -4.70
C ASP A 120 19.41 5.83 -3.56
N ALA A 121 18.08 5.63 -3.64
CA ALA A 121 17.27 4.96 -2.62
C ALA A 121 17.54 3.45 -2.49
N ASP A 122 18.19 2.87 -3.49
CA ASP A 122 18.49 1.44 -3.59
C ASP A 122 19.70 0.99 -2.74
N LYS A 123 20.28 1.89 -1.93
CA LYS A 123 21.48 1.62 -1.10
C LYS A 123 21.22 0.69 0.08
N ASN A 124 19.97 0.59 0.54
CA ASN A 124 19.52 -0.33 1.58
C ASN A 124 18.36 -1.18 1.06
N PRO A 125 18.57 -2.02 0.03
CA PRO A 125 17.50 -2.88 -0.45
C PRO A 125 17.13 -3.83 0.69
N ASP A 126 15.82 -4.02 0.91
CA ASP A 126 15.32 -4.77 2.06
C ASP A 126 16.02 -6.14 2.20
N ARG A 127 16.32 -6.50 3.45
CA ARG A 127 17.15 -7.67 3.76
C ARG A 127 16.30 -8.93 3.60
N GLY A 128 16.66 -9.76 2.63
CA GLY A 128 16.04 -11.08 2.45
C GLY A 128 16.17 -11.96 3.69
N VAL A 129 15.42 -13.07 3.70
CA VAL A 129 15.45 -14.04 4.81
C VAL A 129 16.64 -14.99 4.65
N ASP A 130 17.40 -15.25 5.71
CA ASP A 130 18.45 -16.27 5.67
C ASP A 130 17.79 -17.65 5.46
N GLU A 131 18.40 -18.51 4.64
CA GLU A 131 17.88 -19.87 4.43
C GLU A 131 17.80 -20.67 5.73
N ASN A 132 18.68 -20.37 6.70
CA ASN A 132 18.66 -20.98 8.03
C ASN A 132 17.49 -20.46 8.89
N ASP A 133 16.98 -19.26 8.62
CA ASP A 133 15.87 -18.70 9.40
C ASP A 133 14.52 -19.36 9.07
N ILE A 134 14.46 -20.14 7.98
CA ILE A 134 13.29 -20.92 7.54
C ILE A 134 13.44 -22.41 7.96
N SER A 135 14.48 -22.75 8.73
CA SER A 135 14.70 -24.14 9.17
C SER A 135 13.68 -24.55 10.24
N GLY A 136 12.71 -25.38 9.86
CA GLY A 136 11.66 -25.84 10.77
C GLY A 136 10.25 -25.86 10.19
N ASP A 137 10.06 -25.40 8.96
CA ASP A 137 8.83 -25.41 8.16
C ASP A 137 7.96 -26.65 8.37
N GLN A 138 7.02 -26.54 9.30
CA GLN A 138 6.04 -27.59 9.52
C GLN A 138 4.83 -27.27 8.66
N GLY A 139 4.50 -28.11 7.68
CA GLY A 139 3.37 -27.89 6.77
C GLY A 139 3.59 -28.67 5.47
N VAL A 140 2.73 -28.46 4.46
CA VAL A 140 2.96 -29.05 3.13
C VAL A 140 3.79 -28.06 2.30
N THR A 141 5.11 -28.18 2.40
CA THR A 141 6.08 -27.46 1.57
C THR A 141 6.52 -28.37 0.42
N ASP A 142 6.46 -27.87 -0.81
CA ASP A 142 6.97 -28.59 -1.98
C ASP A 142 8.52 -28.47 -2.04
N PRO A 143 9.23 -29.18 -2.94
CA PRO A 143 10.65 -28.95 -3.15
C PRO A 143 10.95 -27.52 -3.62
N THR A 144 12.13 -26.99 -3.26
CA THR A 144 12.58 -25.67 -3.74
C THR A 144 12.64 -25.67 -5.26
N PRO A 145 12.01 -24.69 -5.94
CA PRO A 145 12.05 -24.61 -7.40
C PRO A 145 13.47 -24.34 -7.89
N LYS A 146 13.73 -24.65 -9.15
CA LYS A 146 14.98 -24.22 -9.79
C LYS A 146 14.97 -22.70 -9.97
N PRO A 147 16.10 -22.00 -9.82
CA PRO A 147 16.18 -20.59 -10.13
C PRO A 147 15.72 -20.28 -11.56
N VAL A 148 14.85 -19.29 -11.69
CA VAL A 148 14.45 -18.69 -12.98
C VAL A 148 15.10 -17.33 -13.07
N GLU A 149 15.88 -17.11 -14.11
CA GLU A 149 16.51 -15.82 -14.36
C GLU A 149 15.44 -14.75 -14.62
N ALA A 150 15.49 -13.66 -13.85
CA ALA A 150 14.59 -12.54 -14.03
C ALA A 150 14.81 -11.87 -15.40
N ALA A 151 13.77 -11.81 -16.21
CA ALA A 151 13.80 -11.18 -17.52
C ALA A 151 13.48 -9.69 -17.39
N ALA A 152 14.31 -8.82 -17.98
CA ALA A 152 13.99 -7.40 -18.06
C ALA A 152 12.70 -7.19 -18.87
N VAL A 153 11.78 -6.39 -18.36
CA VAL A 153 10.57 -6.00 -19.10
C VAL A 153 10.99 -5.13 -20.29
N LYS A 154 10.31 -5.30 -21.44
CA LYS A 154 10.59 -4.49 -22.62
C LYS A 154 10.07 -3.06 -22.40
N ALA A 155 10.91 -2.06 -22.67
CA ALA A 155 10.49 -0.67 -22.67
C ALA A 155 9.67 -0.31 -23.94
N PRO A 156 8.71 0.64 -23.85
CA PRO A 156 8.30 1.31 -22.63
C PRO A 156 7.49 0.40 -21.71
N TYR A 157 7.80 0.39 -20.41
CA TYR A 157 7.17 -0.50 -19.43
C TYR A 157 5.65 -0.33 -19.36
N HIS A 158 5.16 0.89 -19.55
CA HIS A 158 3.75 1.21 -19.57
C HIS A 158 2.97 0.41 -20.61
N ASP A 159 3.57 0.09 -21.76
CA ASP A 159 2.90 -0.70 -22.80
C ASP A 159 2.84 -2.19 -22.46
N GLN A 160 3.60 -2.64 -21.45
CA GLN A 160 3.73 -4.06 -21.09
C GLN A 160 3.05 -4.37 -19.75
N VAL A 161 3.27 -3.54 -18.74
CA VAL A 161 2.85 -3.75 -17.34
C VAL A 161 2.53 -2.41 -16.68
N ALA A 162 1.59 -1.65 -17.26
CA ALA A 162 1.21 -0.30 -16.81
C ALA A 162 0.88 -0.20 -15.33
N GLU A 163 0.35 -1.28 -14.76
CA GLU A 163 -0.07 -1.36 -13.36
C GLU A 163 1.12 -1.48 -12.40
N SER A 164 2.33 -1.80 -12.88
CA SER A 164 3.51 -1.95 -12.04
C SER A 164 4.28 -0.64 -11.88
N GLY A 165 4.77 -0.40 -10.66
CA GLY A 165 5.62 0.74 -10.35
C GLY A 165 6.55 0.47 -9.18
N LYS A 166 7.43 1.45 -8.93
CA LYS A 166 8.41 1.41 -7.85
C LYS A 166 7.87 2.19 -6.66
N LEU A 167 8.06 1.66 -5.46
CA LEU A 167 7.69 2.29 -4.19
C LEU A 167 8.96 2.82 -3.53
N PHE A 168 8.93 4.07 -3.08
CA PHE A 168 10.02 4.72 -2.36
C PHE A 168 9.51 5.21 -1.01
N PHE A 169 10.31 5.04 0.04
CA PHE A 169 9.94 5.41 1.39
C PHE A 169 11.18 5.55 2.27
N ASP A 170 11.04 6.14 3.45
CA ASP A 170 12.12 6.24 4.43
C ASP A 170 11.87 5.29 5.61
N GLY A 171 12.93 4.63 6.03
CA GLY A 171 13.02 3.87 7.27
C GLY A 171 14.18 4.33 8.17
N PRO A 172 14.38 3.66 9.31
CA PRO A 172 15.42 4.02 10.28
C PRO A 172 16.85 4.02 9.75
N GLU A 173 17.13 3.17 8.76
CA GLU A 173 18.46 3.03 8.15
C GLU A 173 18.66 3.93 6.90
N GLY A 174 17.63 4.69 6.50
CA GLY A 174 17.65 5.59 5.35
C GLY A 174 16.50 5.35 4.38
N SER A 175 16.63 5.87 3.17
CA SER A 175 15.68 5.62 2.08
C SER A 175 15.73 4.16 1.64
N MET A 176 14.56 3.61 1.33
CA MET A 176 14.33 2.21 1.00
C MET A 176 13.38 2.13 -0.21
N VAL A 177 13.38 0.96 -0.83
CA VAL A 177 12.59 0.70 -2.04
C VAL A 177 11.82 -0.60 -1.95
N CYS A 178 10.66 -0.59 -2.59
CA CYS A 178 9.86 -1.76 -2.89
C CYS A 178 9.30 -1.62 -4.31
N SER A 179 8.45 -2.57 -4.67
CA SER A 179 7.60 -2.57 -5.84
C SER A 179 6.14 -2.59 -5.39
N ALA A 180 5.25 -2.16 -6.28
CA ALA A 180 3.82 -2.14 -6.00
C ALA A 180 3.00 -2.22 -7.29
N THR A 181 1.71 -2.51 -7.16
CA THR A 181 0.80 -2.77 -8.29
C THR A 181 -0.50 -2.00 -8.15
N VAL A 182 -0.92 -1.28 -9.18
CA VAL A 182 -2.23 -0.62 -9.24
C VAL A 182 -3.33 -1.66 -9.28
N VAL A 183 -4.26 -1.58 -8.33
CA VAL A 183 -5.38 -2.52 -8.20
C VAL A 183 -6.71 -1.79 -8.31
N LYS A 184 -7.73 -2.48 -8.82
CA LYS A 184 -9.08 -1.89 -8.96
C LYS A 184 -9.62 -1.46 -7.61
N ASP A 185 -10.43 -0.40 -7.61
CA ASP A 185 -11.17 0.05 -6.44
C ASP A 185 -12.68 -0.21 -6.65
N PRO A 186 -13.33 -1.06 -5.84
CA PRO A 186 -14.76 -1.32 -5.95
C PRO A 186 -15.63 -0.11 -5.66
N ALA A 187 -15.13 0.85 -4.87
CA ALA A 187 -15.83 2.10 -4.58
C ALA A 187 -15.72 3.11 -5.74
N HIS A 188 -14.64 3.03 -6.53
CA HIS A 188 -14.38 3.92 -7.68
C HIS A 188 -14.05 3.12 -8.95
N PRO A 189 -15.02 2.41 -9.56
CA PRO A 189 -14.75 1.59 -10.74
C PRO A 189 -14.17 2.42 -11.91
N GLY A 190 -13.01 2.02 -12.42
CA GLY A 190 -12.30 2.71 -13.50
C GLY A 190 -11.56 3.97 -13.06
N LYS A 191 -11.57 4.28 -11.76
CA LYS A 191 -10.98 5.48 -11.17
C LYS A 191 -10.20 5.17 -9.89
N SER A 192 -9.58 3.99 -9.81
CA SER A 192 -8.84 3.59 -8.62
C SER A 192 -7.66 4.52 -8.32
N ASN A 193 -7.45 4.74 -7.02
CA ASN A 193 -6.24 5.32 -6.43
C ASN A 193 -5.59 4.32 -5.44
N MET A 194 -5.87 3.02 -5.60
CA MET A 194 -5.37 1.97 -4.74
C MET A 194 -4.18 1.24 -5.36
N VAL A 195 -3.17 1.00 -4.53
CA VAL A 195 -1.95 0.27 -4.88
C VAL A 195 -1.74 -0.87 -3.88
N TRP A 196 -1.46 -2.07 -4.38
CA TRP A 196 -1.10 -3.24 -3.59
C TRP A 196 0.42 -3.37 -3.44
N THR A 197 0.87 -3.71 -2.24
CA THR A 197 2.29 -3.99 -1.95
C THR A 197 2.42 -4.98 -0.78
N ALA A 198 3.63 -5.19 -0.25
CA ALA A 198 3.86 -6.02 0.93
C ALA A 198 3.65 -5.22 2.23
N GLY A 199 3.33 -5.91 3.32
CA GLY A 199 3.22 -5.32 4.65
C GLY A 199 4.54 -4.72 5.13
N HIS A 200 5.66 -5.40 4.89
CA HIS A 200 6.99 -4.91 5.23
C HIS A 200 7.41 -3.68 4.43
N CYS A 201 6.76 -3.39 3.30
CA CYS A 201 7.02 -2.16 2.56
C CYS A 201 6.36 -0.93 3.19
N VAL A 202 5.40 -1.12 4.11
CA VAL A 202 4.65 -0.02 4.75
C VAL A 202 4.85 0.06 6.25
N HIS A 203 5.20 -1.06 6.91
CA HIS A 203 5.28 -1.15 8.37
C HIS A 203 6.40 -2.10 8.82
N ALA A 204 7.17 -1.70 9.84
CA ALA A 204 8.33 -2.44 10.37
C ALA A 204 8.00 -3.69 11.22
N GLY A 205 6.81 -4.28 11.05
CA GLY A 205 6.34 -5.43 11.81
C GLY A 205 6.34 -5.24 13.33
N ALA A 206 6.63 -6.28 14.11
CA ALA A 206 6.54 -6.37 15.57
C ALA A 206 7.39 -5.37 16.36
N LYS A 207 8.43 -4.78 15.76
CA LYS A 207 9.46 -4.00 16.47
C LYS A 207 9.53 -2.52 16.07
N GLY A 208 8.62 -2.05 15.22
CA GLY A 208 8.57 -0.65 14.79
C GLY A 208 7.17 -0.24 14.33
N GLY A 209 7.09 0.85 13.57
CA GLY A 209 5.84 1.44 13.14
C GLY A 209 5.75 1.64 11.62
N TRP A 210 4.89 2.55 11.21
CA TRP A 210 4.70 2.97 9.83
C TRP A 210 5.93 3.67 9.26
N TYR A 211 6.32 3.30 8.04
CA TYR A 211 7.33 4.05 7.31
C TYR A 211 6.82 5.40 6.83
N ARG A 212 7.75 6.29 6.50
CA ARG A 212 7.48 7.72 6.22
C ARG A 212 7.83 8.05 4.78
N ASN A 213 7.33 9.19 4.32
CA ASN A 213 7.61 9.77 3.00
C ASN A 213 7.36 8.78 1.85
N MET A 214 6.28 8.03 1.93
CA MET A 214 6.00 6.92 1.04
C MET A 214 5.34 7.41 -0.26
N VAL A 215 5.96 7.09 -1.40
CA VAL A 215 5.47 7.41 -2.73
C VAL A 215 5.52 6.21 -3.66
N PHE A 216 4.51 6.10 -4.52
CA PHE A 216 4.44 5.17 -5.64
C PHE A 216 4.73 5.91 -6.94
N VAL A 217 5.60 5.34 -7.78
CA VAL A 217 5.93 5.87 -9.10
C VAL A 217 5.56 4.82 -10.17
N PRO A 218 4.40 4.96 -10.83
CA PRO A 218 3.97 4.05 -11.88
C PRO A 218 4.90 4.12 -13.09
N SER A 219 5.26 2.95 -13.65
CA SER A 219 6.20 2.84 -14.77
C SER A 219 7.50 3.64 -14.57
N TYR A 220 8.06 3.61 -13.36
CA TYR A 220 9.35 4.22 -13.05
C TYR A 220 10.42 3.84 -14.08
N ASN A 221 11.17 4.83 -14.56
CA ASN A 221 12.13 4.69 -15.65
C ASN A 221 11.50 3.96 -16.85
N ASN A 222 10.36 4.47 -17.32
CA ASN A 222 9.53 3.82 -18.34
C ASN A 222 10.32 3.41 -19.59
N SER A 223 11.34 4.18 -19.96
CA SER A 223 12.21 3.93 -21.12
C SER A 223 13.33 2.89 -20.88
N GLY A 224 13.47 2.37 -19.66
CA GLY A 224 14.44 1.33 -19.32
C GLY A 224 15.90 1.77 -19.38
N LYS A 225 16.15 3.07 -19.13
CA LYS A 225 17.48 3.67 -19.12
C LYS A 225 18.40 3.04 -18.08
N SER A 226 19.69 2.99 -18.40
CA SER A 226 20.74 2.64 -17.43
C SER A 226 20.92 3.72 -16.37
N VAL A 227 21.58 3.37 -15.26
CA VAL A 227 21.97 4.32 -14.20
C VAL A 227 22.68 5.55 -14.79
N ALA A 228 23.61 5.36 -15.73
CA ALA A 228 24.37 6.44 -16.35
C ALA A 228 23.49 7.39 -17.19
N GLU A 229 22.53 6.84 -17.93
CA GLU A 229 21.57 7.64 -18.71
C GLU A 229 20.59 8.41 -17.81
N LEU A 230 20.29 7.87 -16.62
CA LEU A 230 19.40 8.51 -15.64
C LEU A 230 20.06 9.67 -14.89
N GLN A 231 21.39 9.78 -14.85
CA GLN A 231 22.10 10.84 -14.12
C GLN A 231 21.69 12.27 -14.52
N ASN A 232 21.27 12.46 -15.78
CA ASN A 232 20.85 13.75 -16.31
C ASN A 232 19.42 13.71 -16.84
N ALA A 233 18.66 12.66 -16.54
CA ALA A 233 17.29 12.52 -17.01
C ALA A 233 16.37 13.46 -16.19
N PRO A 234 15.51 14.25 -16.86
CA PRO A 234 14.55 15.09 -16.14
C PRO A 234 13.48 14.22 -15.43
N LYS A 235 12.82 14.78 -14.42
CA LYS A 235 11.83 14.06 -13.58
C LYS A 235 10.70 13.45 -14.43
N GLU A 236 10.32 14.09 -15.52
CA GLU A 236 9.28 13.64 -16.45
C GLU A 236 9.70 12.39 -17.25
N GLU A 237 11.00 12.12 -17.41
CA GLU A 237 11.47 10.88 -18.02
C GLU A 237 11.60 9.74 -17.00
N VAL A 238 11.95 10.07 -15.76
CA VAL A 238 12.11 9.12 -14.65
C VAL A 238 10.77 8.69 -14.09
N ALA A 239 9.82 9.60 -13.97
CA ALA A 239 8.47 9.42 -13.43
C ALA A 239 7.41 10.00 -14.39
N PRO A 240 7.26 9.45 -15.61
CA PRO A 240 6.40 10.05 -16.66
C PRO A 240 4.92 10.10 -16.30
N TYR A 241 4.48 9.27 -15.35
CA TYR A 241 3.10 9.22 -14.86
C TYR A 241 2.96 9.82 -13.45
N GLY A 242 3.94 10.65 -13.05
CA GLY A 242 3.95 11.40 -11.81
C GLY A 242 4.40 10.61 -10.58
N VAL A 243 4.48 11.32 -9.45
CA VAL A 243 4.81 10.80 -8.13
C VAL A 243 3.55 10.81 -7.28
N TRP A 244 3.15 9.64 -6.78
CA TRP A 244 1.89 9.44 -6.06
C TRP A 244 2.15 9.16 -4.59
N TRP A 245 1.82 10.13 -3.74
CA TRP A 245 2.00 10.05 -2.30
C TRP A 245 0.92 9.20 -1.65
N GLY A 246 1.33 8.27 -0.78
CA GLY A 246 0.39 7.50 0.03
C GLY A 246 -0.33 8.40 1.01
N ASP A 247 -1.64 8.55 0.89
CA ASP A 247 -2.46 9.29 1.84
C ASP A 247 -3.25 8.38 2.80
N TRP A 248 -3.11 7.06 2.62
CA TRP A 248 -3.42 6.05 3.61
C TRP A 248 -2.67 4.76 3.30
N ALA A 249 -2.27 4.02 4.32
CA ALA A 249 -1.75 2.66 4.17
C ALA A 249 -2.41 1.76 5.21
N GLN A 250 -2.65 0.52 4.83
CA GLN A 250 -3.15 -0.51 5.73
C GLN A 250 -2.50 -1.85 5.40
N THR A 251 -1.99 -2.53 6.43
CA THR A 251 -1.48 -3.90 6.36
C THR A 251 -2.27 -4.79 7.34
N SER A 252 -1.93 -6.08 7.40
CA SER A 252 -2.60 -7.04 8.28
C SER A 252 -2.17 -6.86 9.74
N ASP A 253 -3.09 -7.16 10.67
CA ASP A 253 -2.78 -7.17 12.10
C ASP A 253 -1.71 -8.22 12.41
N GLN A 254 -1.73 -9.37 11.71
CA GLN A 254 -0.73 -10.42 11.85
C GLN A 254 0.68 -9.93 11.46
N TRP A 255 0.80 -9.13 10.40
CA TRP A 255 2.08 -8.54 10.04
C TRP A 255 2.55 -7.54 11.11
N ILE A 256 1.66 -6.68 11.60
CA ILE A 256 2.01 -5.73 12.67
C ILE A 256 2.47 -6.49 13.92
N GLU A 257 1.76 -7.53 14.34
CA GLU A 257 2.04 -8.30 15.56
C GLU A 257 3.30 -9.18 15.47
N GLN A 258 3.53 -9.80 14.31
CA GLN A 258 4.50 -10.91 14.19
C GLN A 258 5.63 -10.63 13.20
N GLY A 259 5.39 -9.71 12.25
CA GLY A 259 6.32 -9.39 11.17
C GLY A 259 7.69 -8.95 11.67
N GLY A 260 8.71 -9.22 10.88
CA GLY A 260 10.07 -8.79 11.21
C GLY A 260 11.00 -8.83 10.01
N PRO A 261 12.19 -8.22 10.14
CA PRO A 261 13.14 -8.09 9.03
C PRO A 261 13.88 -9.40 8.70
N THR A 262 13.64 -10.49 9.45
CA THR A 262 14.33 -11.78 9.31
C THR A 262 13.39 -12.92 9.70
N GLY A 263 13.65 -14.13 9.20
CA GLY A 263 12.95 -15.37 9.57
C GLY A 263 11.50 -15.55 9.16
N GLY A 264 11.00 -14.77 8.20
CA GLY A 264 9.72 -15.02 7.54
C GLY A 264 8.49 -14.95 8.45
N ALA A 265 8.65 -14.55 9.71
CA ALA A 265 7.54 -14.36 10.63
C ALA A 265 6.55 -13.35 10.03
N GLY A 266 5.26 -13.69 10.05
CA GLY A 266 4.21 -12.87 9.44
C GLY A 266 4.15 -12.88 7.90
N ALA A 267 5.10 -13.52 7.18
CA ALA A 267 5.13 -13.55 5.71
C ALA A 267 3.84 -14.06 5.03
N PRO A 268 3.09 -15.04 5.60
CA PRO A 268 1.79 -15.45 5.06
C PRO A 268 0.72 -14.34 5.09
N TYR A 269 0.96 -13.27 5.85
CA TYR A 269 0.09 -12.12 6.01
C TYR A 269 0.76 -10.80 5.56
N ASP A 270 1.91 -10.90 4.88
CA ASP A 270 2.73 -9.78 4.46
C ASP A 270 2.22 -9.15 3.16
N PHE A 271 1.11 -8.45 3.31
CA PHE A 271 0.44 -7.70 2.26
C PHE A 271 -0.08 -6.37 2.81
N ALA A 272 -0.18 -5.37 1.94
CA ALA A 272 -0.71 -4.06 2.27
C ALA A 272 -1.42 -3.43 1.07
N VAL A 273 -2.29 -2.48 1.39
CA VAL A 273 -2.93 -1.61 0.41
C VAL A 273 -2.65 -0.16 0.79
N ILE A 274 -2.22 0.61 -0.18
CA ILE A 274 -1.97 2.05 -0.07
C ILE A 274 -3.03 2.75 -0.92
N HIS A 275 -3.71 3.76 -0.36
CA HIS A 275 -4.43 4.75 -1.14
C HIS A 275 -3.47 5.90 -1.42
N VAL A 276 -3.45 6.40 -2.65
CA VAL A 276 -2.50 7.43 -3.08
C VAL A 276 -3.18 8.66 -3.67
N LYS A 277 -2.46 9.78 -3.66
CA LYS A 277 -2.81 11.01 -4.36
C LYS A 277 -1.57 11.58 -5.07
N PRO A 278 -1.71 12.24 -6.23
CA PRO A 278 -0.54 12.79 -6.92
C PRO A 278 0.02 13.99 -6.16
N GLU A 279 1.33 14.14 -6.20
CA GLU A 279 2.09 15.19 -5.51
C GLU A 279 1.56 16.61 -5.83
N LYS A 280 1.39 16.93 -7.12
CA LYS A 280 1.00 18.26 -7.60
C LYS A 280 -0.51 18.42 -7.84
N GLY A 281 -1.33 17.49 -7.33
CA GLY A 281 -2.73 17.36 -7.71
C GLY A 281 -2.91 16.67 -9.06
N SER A 282 -4.13 16.19 -9.32
CA SER A 282 -4.39 15.26 -10.43
C SER A 282 -4.92 15.89 -11.72
N GLU A 283 -5.15 17.20 -11.73
CA GLU A 283 -6.05 17.85 -12.71
C GLU A 283 -7.40 17.12 -12.85
N GLY A 284 -7.82 16.37 -11.83
CA GLY A 284 -9.04 15.57 -11.80
C GLY A 284 -8.92 14.10 -12.23
N LYS A 285 -7.74 13.59 -12.60
CA LYS A 285 -7.55 12.17 -12.98
C LYS A 285 -7.15 11.26 -11.80
N SER A 286 -7.74 10.07 -11.70
CA SER A 286 -7.25 9.06 -10.77
C SER A 286 -5.92 8.43 -11.24
N LEU A 287 -5.31 7.61 -10.38
CA LEU A 287 -4.16 6.79 -10.74
C LEU A 287 -4.50 5.84 -11.88
N GLU A 288 -5.59 5.07 -11.78
CA GLU A 288 -6.07 4.18 -12.84
C GLU A 288 -6.33 4.91 -14.16
N GLU A 289 -6.94 6.10 -14.14
CA GLU A 289 -7.13 6.91 -15.36
C GLU A 289 -5.81 7.41 -15.94
N THR A 290 -4.81 7.66 -15.08
CA THR A 290 -3.47 8.12 -15.48
C THR A 290 -2.65 7.00 -16.11
N VAL A 291 -2.69 5.80 -15.51
CA VAL A 291 -1.92 4.65 -16.00
C VAL A 291 -2.69 3.80 -17.02
N GLY A 292 -3.99 4.04 -17.19
CA GLY A 292 -4.85 3.35 -18.16
C GLY A 292 -5.28 1.94 -17.78
N SER A 293 -4.85 1.41 -16.63
CA SER A 293 -5.20 0.06 -16.18
C SER A 293 -5.08 -0.13 -14.67
N ALA A 294 -5.82 -1.10 -14.14
CA ALA A 294 -5.70 -1.60 -12.78
C ALA A 294 -6.09 -3.08 -12.74
N LEU A 295 -5.34 -3.89 -11.99
CA LEU A 295 -5.61 -5.32 -11.89
C LEU A 295 -6.76 -5.61 -10.92
N PRO A 296 -7.66 -6.54 -11.25
CA PRO A 296 -8.53 -7.13 -10.22
C PRO A 296 -7.67 -7.93 -9.23
N VAL A 297 -8.08 -7.94 -7.96
CA VAL A 297 -7.46 -8.78 -6.93
C VAL A 297 -8.32 -10.02 -6.70
N ASP A 298 -7.74 -11.21 -6.80
CA ASP A 298 -8.42 -12.47 -6.53
C ASP A 298 -8.12 -12.94 -5.10
N PHE A 299 -9.09 -12.73 -4.22
CA PHE A 299 -9.05 -13.14 -2.80
C PHE A 299 -9.43 -14.60 -2.56
N ASN A 300 -9.71 -15.35 -3.62
CA ASN A 300 -9.84 -16.80 -3.57
C ASN A 300 -8.76 -17.39 -4.49
N ALA A 301 -7.52 -17.00 -4.18
CA ALA A 301 -6.35 -17.30 -4.99
C ALA A 301 -6.25 -18.82 -5.27
N PRO A 302 -6.07 -19.22 -6.53
CA PRO A 302 -6.19 -20.61 -6.97
C PRO A 302 -5.24 -21.56 -6.24
N ALA A 303 -5.63 -22.82 -6.06
CA ALA A 303 -4.69 -23.78 -5.48
C ALA A 303 -3.52 -24.01 -6.43
N VAL A 304 -2.31 -24.21 -5.90
CA VAL A 304 -1.07 -24.42 -6.69
C VAL A 304 -1.24 -25.40 -7.87
N PRO A 305 -1.89 -26.58 -7.71
CA PRO A 305 -2.07 -27.52 -8.84
C PRO A 305 -2.90 -26.99 -10.02
N GLN A 306 -3.67 -25.92 -9.81
CA GLN A 306 -4.54 -25.29 -10.82
C GLN A 306 -3.83 -24.15 -11.57
N ILE A 307 -2.60 -23.80 -11.18
CA ILE A 307 -1.85 -22.70 -11.76
C ILE A 307 -0.79 -23.29 -12.70
N ASP A 308 -0.94 -23.01 -13.99
CA ASP A 308 0.05 -23.42 -14.99
C ASP A 308 1.29 -22.50 -14.97
N THR A 309 1.06 -21.21 -14.77
CA THR A 309 2.11 -20.19 -14.72
C THR A 309 1.67 -19.01 -13.85
N MET A 310 2.62 -18.38 -13.21
CA MET A 310 2.45 -17.17 -12.42
C MET A 310 3.63 -16.25 -12.67
N THR A 311 3.35 -14.98 -12.92
CA THR A 311 4.35 -13.97 -13.23
C THR A 311 4.51 -13.00 -12.07
N ALA A 312 5.69 -12.99 -11.45
CA ALA A 312 6.10 -11.98 -10.46
C ALA A 312 6.75 -10.80 -11.18
N THR A 313 6.34 -9.56 -10.87
CA THR A 313 6.91 -8.32 -11.46
C THR A 313 7.47 -7.42 -10.37
N GLY A 314 8.64 -6.82 -10.56
CA GLY A 314 9.19 -5.84 -9.62
C GLY A 314 10.48 -5.14 -10.08
N TYR A 315 11.05 -4.34 -9.18
CA TYR A 315 12.29 -3.56 -9.35
C TYR A 315 13.37 -4.05 -8.38
N PRO A 316 14.02 -5.19 -8.65
CA PRO A 316 15.13 -5.69 -7.83
C PRO A 316 16.28 -4.67 -7.80
N ALA A 317 16.80 -4.41 -6.61
CA ALA A 317 17.70 -3.30 -6.28
C ALA A 317 19.05 -3.72 -5.67
N ALA A 318 19.21 -4.98 -5.31
CA ALA A 318 20.49 -5.52 -4.85
C ALA A 318 21.24 -6.17 -6.02
N PRO A 319 22.59 -6.23 -5.98
CA PRO A 319 23.38 -6.88 -7.02
C PRO A 319 22.89 -8.31 -7.33
N PRO A 320 22.83 -8.69 -8.62
CA PRO A 320 23.39 -7.99 -9.78
C PRO A 320 22.49 -6.88 -10.36
N PHE A 321 21.37 -6.57 -9.73
CA PHE A 321 20.46 -5.51 -10.15
C PHE A 321 20.83 -4.16 -9.51
N ASP A 322 20.29 -3.09 -10.08
CA ASP A 322 20.57 -1.70 -9.69
C ASP A 322 19.32 -0.92 -9.25
N GLY A 323 18.15 -1.58 -9.25
CA GLY A 323 16.88 -0.99 -8.83
C GLY A 323 16.23 -0.09 -9.89
N GLN A 324 16.91 0.19 -10.99
CA GLN A 324 16.44 1.18 -11.96
C GLN A 324 15.48 0.60 -13.00
N LYS A 325 15.43 -0.72 -13.15
CA LYS A 325 14.68 -1.39 -14.22
C LYS A 325 13.65 -2.37 -13.68
N MET A 326 12.58 -2.56 -14.45
CA MET A 326 11.52 -3.51 -14.15
C MET A 326 11.89 -4.89 -14.70
N PHE A 327 11.68 -5.92 -13.89
CA PHE A 327 11.93 -7.31 -14.23
C PHE A 327 10.71 -8.19 -13.93
N GLN A 328 10.66 -9.34 -14.61
CA GLN A 328 9.67 -10.38 -14.42
C GLN A 328 10.28 -11.77 -14.29
N CYS A 329 9.69 -12.59 -13.43
CA CYS A 329 9.92 -14.04 -13.38
C CYS A 329 8.59 -14.74 -13.65
N ALA A 330 8.56 -15.68 -14.58
CA ALA A 330 7.40 -16.53 -14.83
C ALA A 330 7.76 -17.99 -14.52
N ASP A 331 7.03 -18.61 -13.60
CA ASP A 331 7.25 -20.00 -13.21
C ASP A 331 5.93 -20.68 -12.85
N LYS A 332 5.94 -22.01 -12.76
CA LYS A 332 4.85 -22.75 -12.14
C LYS A 332 5.05 -22.74 -10.62
N PRO A 333 4.09 -22.23 -9.83
CA PRO A 333 4.27 -22.16 -8.38
C PRO A 333 4.36 -23.53 -7.72
N GLY A 334 5.12 -23.60 -6.64
CA GLY A 334 5.02 -24.59 -5.58
C GLY A 334 4.44 -23.98 -4.30
N ARG A 335 4.31 -24.81 -3.27
CA ARG A 335 3.88 -24.42 -1.92
C ARG A 335 5.05 -24.18 -0.99
N LEU A 336 4.94 -23.16 -0.14
CA LEU A 336 5.81 -22.91 1.00
C LEU A 336 4.95 -22.70 2.26
N SER A 337 5.18 -23.50 3.30
CA SER A 337 4.54 -23.33 4.61
C SER A 337 5.61 -23.14 5.67
N LEU A 338 5.67 -21.94 6.26
CA LEU A 338 6.65 -21.59 7.30
C LEU A 338 6.30 -22.23 8.65
N THR A 339 5.01 -22.30 8.97
CA THR A 339 4.51 -23.00 10.14
C THR A 339 3.21 -23.75 9.84
N LYS A 340 2.89 -24.74 10.68
CA LYS A 340 1.72 -25.63 10.51
C LYS A 340 0.38 -24.89 10.56
N PRO A 341 0.19 -23.92 11.49
CA PRO A 341 -1.06 -23.19 11.55
C PRO A 341 -1.21 -22.11 10.48
N ASP A 342 -0.12 -21.64 9.88
CA ASP A 342 -0.17 -20.50 8.96
C ASP A 342 -0.65 -20.89 7.56
N PRO A 343 -1.25 -19.93 6.82
CA PRO A 343 -1.57 -20.11 5.42
C PRO A 343 -0.32 -20.47 4.59
N THR A 344 -0.46 -21.49 3.75
CA THR A 344 0.57 -21.82 2.75
C THR A 344 0.72 -20.67 1.76
N MET A 345 1.97 -20.26 1.51
CA MET A 345 2.39 -19.28 0.52
C MET A 345 2.62 -19.92 -0.86
N TYR A 346 2.61 -19.11 -1.90
CA TYR A 346 3.17 -19.50 -3.19
C TYR A 346 4.69 -19.34 -3.19
N ARG A 347 5.40 -20.22 -3.89
CA ARG A 347 6.84 -20.10 -4.13
C ARG A 347 7.17 -20.35 -5.59
N VAL A 348 7.96 -19.48 -6.20
CA VAL A 348 8.43 -19.58 -7.60
C VAL A 348 9.94 -19.48 -7.65
N GLY A 349 10.56 -20.13 -8.63
CA GLY A 349 11.93 -19.82 -9.01
C GLY A 349 12.00 -18.39 -9.51
N CYS A 350 12.94 -17.60 -9.01
CA CYS A 350 13.15 -16.22 -9.44
C CYS A 350 14.46 -15.66 -8.87
N THR A 351 15.27 -15.03 -9.72
CA THR A 351 16.52 -14.39 -9.30
C THR A 351 16.38 -12.93 -8.89
N MET A 352 15.19 -12.33 -8.93
CA MET A 352 14.99 -10.97 -8.42
C MET A 352 15.37 -10.89 -6.93
N THR A 353 16.01 -9.79 -6.54
CA THR A 353 16.52 -9.53 -5.19
C THR A 353 15.61 -8.57 -4.40
N GLY A 354 16.06 -8.13 -3.20
CA GLY A 354 15.45 -7.04 -2.44
C GLY A 354 15.18 -5.81 -3.33
N GLY A 355 14.09 -5.08 -3.06
CA GLY A 355 13.48 -4.07 -3.95
C GLY A 355 12.34 -4.63 -4.81
N SER A 356 12.36 -5.93 -5.15
CA SER A 356 11.23 -6.60 -5.81
C SER A 356 10.03 -6.87 -4.88
N SER A 357 10.27 -6.79 -3.56
CA SER A 357 9.29 -6.80 -2.48
C SER A 357 8.03 -6.00 -2.79
N GLY A 358 6.85 -6.56 -2.50
CA GLY A 358 5.56 -5.95 -2.77
C GLY A 358 5.11 -5.97 -4.24
N GLY A 359 6.01 -6.32 -5.16
CA GLY A 359 5.71 -6.48 -6.58
C GLY A 359 4.62 -7.54 -6.82
N GLY A 360 3.68 -7.25 -7.71
CA GLY A 360 2.49 -8.07 -7.90
C GLY A 360 2.75 -9.38 -8.62
N TRP A 361 2.04 -10.43 -8.20
CA TRP A 361 2.07 -11.75 -8.83
C TRP A 361 0.75 -12.00 -9.55
N VAL A 362 0.85 -12.23 -10.85
CA VAL A 362 -0.30 -12.31 -11.75
C VAL A 362 -0.43 -13.71 -12.33
N THR A 363 -1.66 -14.23 -12.30
CA THR A 363 -2.05 -15.43 -13.04
C THR A 363 -3.49 -15.28 -13.53
N LYS A 364 -4.05 -16.31 -14.15
CA LYS A 364 -5.47 -16.33 -14.52
C LYS A 364 -6.32 -16.42 -13.25
N GLY A 365 -7.14 -15.42 -13.01
CA GLY A 365 -8.20 -15.46 -12.00
C GLY A 365 -9.35 -16.38 -12.42
N GLN A 366 -10.39 -16.41 -11.59
CA GLN A 366 -11.56 -17.29 -11.81
C GLN A 366 -12.31 -17.05 -13.13
N ASP A 367 -12.27 -15.83 -13.66
CA ASP A 367 -12.89 -15.48 -14.94
C ASP A 367 -11.98 -15.78 -16.15
N GLY A 368 -10.81 -16.39 -15.91
CA GLY A 368 -9.80 -16.73 -16.90
C GLY A 368 -8.93 -15.54 -17.34
N LYS A 369 -9.14 -14.34 -16.78
CA LYS A 369 -8.37 -13.13 -17.10
C LYS A 369 -7.24 -12.92 -16.10
N PRO A 370 -6.21 -12.10 -16.44
CA PRO A 370 -5.16 -11.75 -15.49
C PRO A 370 -5.71 -11.11 -14.22
N ALA A 371 -5.29 -11.60 -13.07
CA ALA A 371 -5.62 -11.07 -11.76
C ALA A 371 -4.41 -11.13 -10.84
N LEU A 372 -4.33 -10.17 -9.91
CA LEU A 372 -3.36 -10.20 -8.82
C LEU A 372 -3.77 -11.28 -7.81
N VAL A 373 -2.90 -12.25 -7.56
CA VAL A 373 -3.17 -13.38 -6.63
C VAL A 373 -2.21 -13.44 -5.45
N SER A 374 -1.14 -12.63 -5.48
CA SER A 374 -0.09 -12.55 -4.46
C SER A 374 0.81 -11.32 -4.69
N ASN A 375 1.77 -11.10 -3.80
CA ASN A 375 2.88 -10.15 -3.95
C ASN A 375 4.19 -10.79 -3.51
N THR A 376 5.33 -10.28 -3.96
CA THR A 376 6.62 -10.67 -3.42
C THR A 376 6.68 -10.30 -1.94
N SER A 377 6.99 -11.25 -1.06
CA SER A 377 7.12 -11.03 0.38
C SER A 377 8.51 -11.37 0.86
N ILE A 378 8.95 -12.62 0.64
CA ILE A 378 10.24 -13.11 1.10
C ILE A 378 11.01 -13.80 -0.02
N GLY A 379 12.33 -13.82 0.12
CA GLY A 379 13.24 -14.59 -0.70
C GLY A 379 14.52 -14.87 0.08
N PRO A 380 15.26 -15.92 -0.29
CA PRO A 380 16.53 -16.25 0.33
C PRO A 380 17.51 -15.09 0.12
N VAL A 381 18.44 -14.90 1.07
CA VAL A 381 19.56 -13.95 0.93
C VAL A 381 20.31 -14.17 -0.39
N THR A 382 20.50 -15.43 -0.78
CA THR A 382 21.04 -15.81 -2.10
C THR A 382 19.90 -15.96 -3.11
N ALA A 383 19.78 -15.02 -4.04
CA ALA A 383 18.75 -15.04 -5.09
C ALA A 383 18.55 -16.42 -5.74
N GLY A 384 17.30 -16.83 -5.93
CA GLY A 384 16.98 -18.14 -6.52
C GLY A 384 15.52 -18.54 -6.46
N TRP A 385 14.77 -18.08 -5.48
CA TRP A 385 13.32 -18.21 -5.43
C TRP A 385 12.70 -17.02 -4.71
N LEU A 386 11.43 -16.74 -4.96
CA LEU A 386 10.64 -15.80 -4.19
C LEU A 386 9.39 -16.50 -3.67
N ALA A 387 8.85 -16.02 -2.56
CA ALA A 387 7.57 -16.46 -2.02
C ALA A 387 6.66 -15.27 -1.72
N GLY A 388 5.36 -15.52 -1.87
CA GLY A 388 4.32 -14.52 -1.68
C GLY A 388 3.09 -15.11 -0.98
N PRO A 389 2.40 -14.32 -0.13
CA PRO A 389 1.21 -14.79 0.57
C PRO A 389 0.08 -15.10 -0.41
N ARG A 390 -0.69 -16.15 -0.14
CA ARG A 390 -1.95 -16.39 -0.86
C ARG A 390 -2.99 -15.39 -0.37
N LEU A 391 -3.58 -14.63 -1.29
CA LEU A 391 -4.56 -13.62 -0.91
C LEU A 391 -5.89 -14.28 -0.52
N GLY A 392 -6.26 -14.12 0.75
CA GLY A 392 -7.44 -14.71 1.36
C GLY A 392 -8.38 -13.70 2.02
N LYS A 393 -9.09 -14.13 3.07
CA LYS A 393 -10.10 -13.32 3.75
C LYS A 393 -9.49 -12.07 4.42
N GLU A 394 -8.32 -12.22 5.02
CA GLU A 394 -7.58 -11.16 5.70
C GLU A 394 -7.16 -10.08 4.69
N ALA A 395 -6.57 -10.51 3.57
CA ALA A 395 -6.22 -9.66 2.43
C ALA A 395 -7.45 -8.91 1.86
N LYS A 396 -8.58 -9.60 1.73
CA LYS A 396 -9.85 -8.98 1.31
C LYS A 396 -10.34 -7.94 2.31
N GLY A 397 -10.16 -8.21 3.61
CA GLY A 397 -10.53 -7.31 4.69
C GLY A 397 -9.82 -5.97 4.60
N ILE A 398 -8.49 -5.99 4.48
CA ILE A 398 -7.71 -4.75 4.36
C ILE A 398 -8.05 -3.97 3.09
N TYR A 399 -8.18 -4.65 1.96
CA TYR A 399 -8.52 -4.04 0.68
C TYR A 399 -9.89 -3.36 0.72
N SER A 400 -10.88 -4.06 1.25
CA SER A 400 -12.24 -3.53 1.38
C SER A 400 -12.30 -2.38 2.36
N ALA A 401 -11.50 -2.41 3.43
CA ALA A 401 -11.42 -1.33 4.42
C ALA A 401 -10.84 -0.05 3.80
N VAL A 402 -9.75 -0.15 3.04
CA VAL A 402 -9.15 0.99 2.34
C VAL A 402 -10.12 1.55 1.29
N SER A 403 -10.68 0.70 0.41
CA SER A 403 -11.68 1.13 -0.59
C SER A 403 -12.87 1.86 0.08
N LYS A 404 -13.46 1.27 1.12
CA LYS A 404 -14.60 1.87 1.84
C LYS A 404 -14.24 3.20 2.51
N LYS A 405 -13.02 3.34 3.04
CA LYS A 405 -12.58 4.56 3.72
C LYS A 405 -12.61 5.79 2.80
N PHE A 406 -12.44 5.57 1.50
CA PHE A 406 -12.40 6.63 0.50
C PHE A 406 -13.66 6.70 -0.37
N ALA A 407 -14.65 5.83 -0.18
CA ALA A 407 -15.83 5.71 -1.06
C ALA A 407 -16.69 6.98 -1.22
N ASP A 408 -16.62 7.90 -0.26
CA ASP A 408 -17.37 9.17 -0.27
C ASP A 408 -16.52 10.37 -0.72
N LYS A 409 -15.31 10.13 -1.23
CA LYS A 409 -14.37 11.16 -1.72
C LYS A 409 -14.21 11.08 -3.22
#